data_AF-A0A6J4RNK2-F1
#
_entry.id   AF-A0A6J4RNK2-F1
#
_cell.length_a   1.000
_cell.length_b   1.000
_cell.length_c   1.000
_cell.angle_alpha   90.00
_cell.angle_beta   90.00
_cell.angle_gamma   90.00
#
_symmetry.space_group_name_H-M   'P 1'
#
loop_
_entity.id
_entity.type
_entity.pdbx_description
1 polymer ?
#
loop_
_entity_poly.entity_id
_entity_poly.type
_entity_poly.pdbx_seq_one_letter_code
_entity_poly.pdbx_strand_id
1 'polypeptide(L)'
;DLTKIPIVIKNKTKDESIHVDWDECTITDFDGVSARAIRIAPGIVDVPQKQALDKIAPNRKIDENLSDDKSIKGSLFKPLKLKKAAAKKTPFFLRLFFTRVNIAGGRASYAVECRFLPKKLRLKKAITLAFKPRKSK
;
A
#
# COMPACT_ATOMS: atom_id res chain seq x y z
N ASP A 1 4.92 5.26 13.13
CA ASP A 1 3.83 6.13 12.67
C ASP A 1 3.03 5.36 11.61
N LEU A 2 1.69 5.41 11.65
CA LEU A 2 0.82 4.76 10.64
C LEU A 2 0.22 5.81 9.72
N THR A 3 1.04 6.78 9.34
CA THR A 3 0.72 7.81 8.36
C THR A 3 0.70 7.26 6.94
N LYS A 4 1.48 6.20 6.68
CA LYS A 4 1.62 5.57 5.37
C LYS A 4 1.74 4.05 5.49
N ILE A 5 1.39 3.34 4.43
CA ILE A 5 1.63 1.89 4.29
C ILE A 5 2.82 1.70 3.33
N PRO A 6 4.00 1.29 3.82
CA PRO A 6 5.10 0.93 2.94
C PRO A 6 4.78 -0.40 2.26
N ILE A 7 4.90 -0.43 0.94
CA ILE A 7 4.72 -1.62 0.12
C ILE A 7 5.94 -1.87 -0.76
N VAL A 8 6.20 -3.14 -1.03
CA VAL A 8 7.22 -3.58 -1.99
C VAL A 8 6.58 -4.56 -2.93
N ILE A 9 6.57 -4.22 -4.22
CA ILE A 9 6.01 -5.09 -5.26
C ILE A 9 7.18 -5.56 -6.10
N LYS A 10 7.43 -6.88 -6.09
CA LYS A 10 8.48 -7.52 -6.89
C LYS A 10 7.85 -8.31 -8.02
N ASN A 11 8.18 -7.93 -9.25
CA ASN A 11 7.88 -8.74 -10.41
C ASN A 11 8.84 -9.94 -10.44
N LYS A 12 8.28 -11.15 -10.43
CA LYS A 12 9.02 -12.43 -10.44
C LYS A 12 8.92 -13.16 -11.78
N THR A 13 8.26 -12.58 -12.77
CA THR A 13 8.19 -13.15 -14.12
C THR A 13 9.55 -13.00 -14.82
N LYS A 14 9.75 -13.78 -15.88
CA LYS A 14 11.00 -13.74 -16.67
C LYS A 14 10.94 -12.72 -17.80
N ASP A 15 9.76 -12.51 -18.36
CA ASP A 15 9.54 -11.87 -19.66
C ASP A 15 8.31 -10.94 -19.71
N GLU A 16 7.46 -10.97 -18.68
CA GLU A 16 6.24 -10.16 -18.62
C GLU A 16 6.43 -8.89 -17.78
N SER A 17 5.94 -7.75 -18.24
CA SER A 17 5.86 -6.54 -17.43
C SER A 17 4.59 -6.54 -16.58
N ILE A 18 4.67 -6.02 -15.36
CA ILE A 18 3.51 -5.78 -14.50
C ILE A 18 3.30 -4.28 -14.41
N HIS A 19 2.09 -3.84 -14.72
CA HIS A 19 1.64 -2.47 -14.56
C HIS A 19 0.78 -2.35 -13.31
N VAL A 20 0.98 -1.31 -12.51
CA VAL A 20 0.13 -0.97 -11.37
C VAL A 20 -0.66 0.28 -11.70
N ASP A 21 -1.98 0.14 -11.70
CA ASP A 21 -2.89 1.28 -11.82
C ASP A 21 -3.32 1.73 -10.43
N TRP A 22 -2.70 2.79 -9.94
CA TRP A 22 -2.95 3.28 -8.58
C TRP A 22 -4.30 3.97 -8.44
N ASP A 23 -4.87 4.49 -9.53
CA ASP A 23 -6.17 5.14 -9.48
C ASP A 23 -7.31 4.12 -9.29
N GLU A 24 -7.08 2.87 -9.70
CA GLU A 24 -7.97 1.73 -9.46
C GLU A 24 -7.69 1.00 -8.13
N CYS A 25 -6.63 1.40 -7.40
CA CYS A 25 -6.31 0.82 -6.10
C CYS A 25 -7.13 1.49 -4.99
N THR A 26 -7.52 0.73 -3.97
CA THR A 26 -8.33 1.26 -2.85
C THR A 26 -7.82 0.82 -1.49
N ILE A 27 -8.03 1.69 -0.49
CA ILE A 27 -7.87 1.40 0.93
C ILE A 27 -9.25 1.49 1.57
N THR A 28 -9.65 0.43 2.26
CA THR A 28 -10.90 0.40 3.04
C THR A 28 -10.55 0.40 4.51
N ASP A 29 -11.02 1.44 5.22
CA ASP A 29 -10.71 1.65 6.63
C ASP A 29 -11.46 0.68 7.58
N PHE A 30 -11.23 0.85 8.89
CA PHE A 30 -11.84 -0.01 9.91
C PHE A 30 -13.36 0.11 10.02
N ASP A 31 -13.96 1.17 9.48
CA ASP A 31 -15.40 1.41 9.47
C ASP A 31 -16.03 0.98 8.13
N GLY A 32 -15.24 0.37 7.23
CA GLY A 32 -15.70 -0.07 5.91
C GLY A 32 -15.73 1.04 4.86
N VAL A 33 -15.20 2.23 5.18
CA VAL A 33 -15.16 3.36 4.25
C VAL A 33 -14.00 3.14 3.28
N SER A 34 -14.33 2.99 1.99
CA SER A 34 -13.34 2.87 0.93
C SER A 34 -12.92 4.24 0.39
N ALA A 35 -11.63 4.38 0.10
CA ALA A 35 -11.02 5.53 -0.54
C ALA A 35 -9.96 5.06 -1.53
N ARG A 36 -9.66 5.90 -2.53
CA ARG A 36 -8.57 5.63 -3.49
C ARG A 36 -7.22 5.58 -2.77
N ALA A 37 -6.39 4.62 -3.14
CA ALA A 37 -5.04 4.50 -2.64
C ALA A 37 -4.10 5.44 -3.41
N ILE A 38 -3.36 6.26 -2.68
CA ILE A 38 -2.48 7.28 -3.23
C ILE A 38 -1.04 6.96 -2.90
N ARG A 39 -0.19 6.92 -3.92
CA ARG A 39 1.26 6.90 -3.76
C ARG A 39 1.74 8.23 -3.23
N ILE A 40 2.55 8.18 -2.19
CA ILE A 40 3.15 9.36 -1.58
C ILE A 40 4.56 9.55 -2.12
N ALA A 41 4.68 10.48 -3.07
CA ALA A 41 5.95 10.96 -3.62
C ALA A 41 6.33 12.34 -3.04
N PRO A 42 7.62 12.73 -3.04
CA PRO A 42 8.03 14.09 -2.72
C PRO A 42 7.35 15.10 -3.65
N GLY A 43 6.81 16.20 -3.10
CA GLY A 43 6.18 17.27 -3.88
C GLY A 43 4.69 17.06 -4.20
N ILE A 44 4.05 16.02 -3.66
CA ILE A 44 2.60 15.84 -3.81
C ILE A 44 1.83 17.00 -3.15
N VAL A 45 0.87 17.54 -3.91
CA VAL A 45 -0.09 18.56 -3.47
C VAL A 45 -1.29 17.91 -2.77
N ASP A 46 -1.97 18.65 -1.89
CA ASP A 46 -3.15 18.18 -1.13
C ASP A 46 -4.40 17.91 -1.97
N VAL A 47 -4.28 18.01 -3.29
CA VAL A 47 -5.39 17.80 -4.22
C VAL A 47 -5.25 16.40 -4.82
N PRO A 48 -6.31 15.59 -4.82
CA PRO A 48 -6.34 14.32 -5.54
C PRO A 48 -5.90 14.51 -7.00
N GLN A 49 -4.74 13.95 -7.38
CA GLN A 49 -4.25 13.97 -8.76
C GLN A 49 -4.42 12.59 -9.40
N LYS A 50 -4.45 12.58 -10.74
CA LYS A 50 -4.33 11.34 -11.51
C LYS A 50 -2.94 10.77 -11.28
N GLN A 51 -2.85 9.48 -11.00
CA GLN A 51 -1.57 8.85 -10.71
C GLN A 51 -0.99 8.23 -11.98
N ALA A 52 0.31 8.43 -12.18
CA ALA A 52 1.00 7.75 -13.26
C ALA A 52 0.93 6.23 -13.04
N LEU A 53 0.76 5.48 -14.13
CA LEU A 53 0.79 4.03 -14.10
C LEU A 53 2.25 3.58 -13.93
N ASP A 54 2.53 2.71 -12.97
CA ASP A 54 3.88 2.20 -12.76
C ASP A 54 4.12 0.93 -13.55
N LYS A 55 5.24 0.88 -14.27
CA LYS A 55 5.70 -0.33 -14.96
C LYS A 55 6.82 -0.99 -14.17
N ILE A 56 6.59 -2.24 -13.77
CA ILE A 56 7.56 -3.11 -13.12
C ILE A 56 8.06 -4.12 -14.17
N ALA A 57 9.24 -3.86 -14.71
CA ALA A 57 9.91 -4.78 -15.64
C ALA A 57 10.19 -6.16 -15.00
N PRO A 58 10.39 -7.21 -15.81
CA PRO A 58 10.73 -8.54 -15.30
C PRO A 58 11.88 -8.51 -14.30
N ASN A 59 11.75 -9.29 -13.22
CA ASN A 59 12.73 -9.38 -12.12
C ASN A 59 13.06 -8.07 -11.37
N ARG A 60 12.34 -6.97 -11.66
CA ARG A 60 12.47 -5.69 -10.94
C ARG A 60 11.45 -5.57 -9.82
N LYS A 61 11.65 -4.55 -8.99
CA LYS A 61 10.74 -4.18 -7.90
C LYS A 61 10.50 -2.69 -7.89
N ILE A 62 9.41 -2.29 -7.27
CA ILE A 62 9.15 -0.92 -6.83
C ILE A 62 8.93 -0.92 -5.32
N ASP A 63 9.33 0.17 -4.69
CA ASP A 63 9.16 0.42 -3.26
C ASP A 63 8.34 1.71 -3.13
N GLU A 64 7.13 1.59 -2.60
CA GLU A 64 6.17 2.71 -2.57
C GLU A 64 5.62 2.92 -1.16
N ASN A 65 5.18 4.14 -0.87
CA ASN A 65 4.44 4.45 0.35
C ASN A 65 3.03 4.87 -0.04
N LEU A 66 2.02 4.20 0.52
CA LEU A 66 0.62 4.50 0.22
C LEU A 66 -0.05 5.27 1.36
N SER A 67 -0.98 6.16 1.01
CA SER A 67 -2.00 6.72 1.90
C SER A 67 -3.36 6.69 1.18
N ASP A 68 -4.39 7.27 1.77
CA ASP A 68 -5.65 7.56 1.09
C ASP A 68 -5.75 9.04 0.70
N ASP A 69 -6.67 9.36 -0.22
CA ASP A 69 -6.93 10.73 -0.69
C ASP A 69 -7.26 11.72 0.46
N LYS A 70 -7.76 11.23 1.60
CA LYS A 70 -8.16 12.07 2.75
C LYS A 70 -7.01 12.34 3.71
N SER A 71 -5.91 11.58 3.60
CA SER A 71 -4.84 11.48 4.59
C SER A 71 -3.46 11.67 3.98
N ILE A 72 -3.35 12.39 2.86
CA ILE A 72 -2.09 12.65 2.15
C ILE A 72 -1.02 13.28 3.06
N LYS A 73 -1.39 14.30 3.86
CA LYS A 73 -0.53 14.92 4.90
C LYS A 73 -0.82 14.44 6.32
N GLY A 74 -1.83 13.58 6.49
CA GLY A 74 -2.37 13.18 7.79
C GLY A 74 -1.95 11.79 8.22
N SER A 75 -2.55 11.32 9.30
CA SER A 75 -2.47 9.92 9.69
C SER A 75 -3.53 9.12 8.93
N LEU A 76 -3.11 8.16 8.12
CA LEU A 76 -4.00 7.20 7.43
C LEU A 76 -5.02 6.56 8.40
N PHE A 77 -4.56 6.22 9.61
CA PHE A 77 -5.44 5.74 10.67
C PHE A 77 -5.37 6.63 11.90
N LYS A 78 -6.51 7.18 12.31
CA LYS A 78 -6.62 7.91 13.60
C LYS A 78 -6.22 6.97 14.75
N PRO A 79 -5.34 7.38 15.68
CA PRO A 79 -4.84 6.51 16.75
C PRO A 79 -5.93 5.85 17.60
N LEU A 80 -7.03 6.56 17.89
CA LEU A 80 -8.17 6.02 18.64
C LEU A 80 -8.89 4.91 17.86
N LYS A 81 -9.11 5.09 16.55
CA LYS A 81 -9.72 4.06 15.69
C LYS A 81 -8.84 2.82 15.62
N LEU A 82 -7.53 3.01 15.44
CA LEU A 82 -6.57 1.91 15.43
C LEU A 82 -6.56 1.11 16.74
N LYS A 83 -6.59 1.79 17.90
CA LYS A 83 -6.66 1.12 19.22
C LYS A 83 -7.94 0.28 19.34
N LYS A 84 -9.09 0.84 18.95
CA LYS A 84 -10.38 0.12 18.95
C LYS A 84 -10.35 -1.08 18.00
N ALA A 85 -9.84 -0.89 16.78
CA ALA A 85 -9.71 -1.94 15.79
C ALA A 85 -8.78 -3.06 16.26
N ALA A 86 -7.66 -2.75 16.91
CA ALA A 86 -6.76 -3.75 17.48
C ALA A 86 -7.40 -4.57 18.61
N ALA A 87 -8.24 -3.96 19.44
CA ALA A 87 -8.98 -4.66 20.49
C ALA A 87 -10.06 -5.58 19.91
N LYS A 88 -10.80 -5.09 18.90
CA LYS A 88 -11.89 -5.83 18.24
C LYS A 88 -11.43 -6.76 17.11
N LYS A 89 -10.14 -6.77 16.78
CA LYS A 89 -9.57 -7.46 15.60
C LYS A 89 -10.26 -7.05 14.30
N THR A 90 -10.67 -5.79 14.20
CA THR A 90 -11.31 -5.23 13.01
C THR A 90 -10.25 -5.03 11.92
N PRO A 91 -10.42 -5.64 10.73
CA PRO A 91 -9.45 -5.49 9.65
C PRO A 91 -9.59 -4.14 8.94
N PHE A 92 -8.53 -3.77 8.22
CA PHE A 92 -8.62 -2.86 7.07
C PHE A 92 -8.19 -3.63 5.81
N PHE A 93 -8.53 -3.11 4.64
CA PHE A 93 -8.25 -3.78 3.36
C PHE A 93 -7.46 -2.85 2.44
N LEU A 94 -6.58 -3.44 1.64
CA LEU A 94 -5.90 -2.78 0.53
C LEU A 94 -6.17 -3.61 -0.72
N ARG A 95 -6.83 -3.02 -1.71
CA ARG A 95 -7.03 -3.63 -3.02
C ARG A 95 -6.05 -3.01 -4.01
N LEU A 96 -5.20 -3.84 -4.59
CA LEU A 96 -4.22 -3.45 -5.60
C LEU A 96 -4.67 -3.95 -6.97
N PHE A 97 -4.58 -3.10 -7.98
CA PHE A 97 -4.94 -3.43 -9.35
C PHE A 97 -3.70 -3.54 -10.24
N PHE A 98 -3.57 -4.68 -10.90
CA PHE A 98 -2.43 -5.01 -11.75
C PHE A 98 -2.88 -5.31 -13.17
N THR A 99 -2.09 -4.89 -14.14
CA THR A 99 -2.19 -5.35 -15.53
C THR A 99 -0.89 -5.99 -15.96
N ARG A 100 -0.94 -7.27 -16.32
CA ARG A 100 0.18 -8.01 -16.87
C ARG A 100 0.24 -7.80 -18.38
N VAL A 101 1.42 -7.53 -18.90
CA VAL A 101 1.67 -7.34 -20.34
C VAL A 101 2.79 -8.28 -20.77
N ASN A 102 2.48 -9.18 -21.70
CA ASN A 102 3.48 -10.10 -22.27
C ASN A 102 4.17 -9.49 -23.50
N ILE A 103 5.22 -10.17 -23.99
CA ILE A 103 6.01 -9.70 -25.14
C ILE A 103 5.17 -9.61 -26.43
N ALA A 104 4.18 -10.48 -26.58
CA ALA A 104 3.26 -10.47 -27.74
C ALA A 104 2.19 -9.36 -27.66
N GLY A 105 2.21 -8.51 -26.63
CA GLY A 105 1.25 -7.43 -26.45
C GLY A 105 -0.07 -7.82 -25.78
N GLY A 106 -0.22 -9.10 -25.40
CA GLY A 106 -1.36 -9.60 -24.64
C GLY A 106 -1.43 -8.98 -23.25
N ARG A 107 -2.65 -8.60 -22.83
CA ARG A 107 -2.91 -7.94 -21.55
C ARG A 107 -3.90 -8.74 -20.72
N ALA A 108 -3.66 -8.83 -19.41
CA ALA A 108 -4.60 -9.40 -18.47
C ALA A 108 -4.57 -8.62 -17.15
N SER A 109 -5.74 -8.27 -16.63
CA SER A 109 -5.85 -7.45 -15.42
C SER A 109 -6.36 -8.27 -14.23
N TYR A 110 -5.83 -7.97 -13.05
CA TYR A 110 -6.10 -8.71 -11.82
C TYR A 110 -6.18 -7.75 -10.65
N ALA A 111 -7.12 -8.00 -9.75
CA ALA A 111 -7.18 -7.32 -8.45
C ALA A 111 -6.68 -8.27 -7.36
N VAL A 112 -5.77 -7.77 -6.52
CA VAL A 112 -5.31 -8.47 -5.31
C VAL A 112 -5.84 -7.73 -4.10
N GLU A 113 -6.62 -8.41 -3.27
CA GLU A 113 -7.09 -7.87 -2.00
C GLU A 113 -6.25 -8.40 -0.84
N CYS A 114 -5.71 -7.47 -0.06
CA CYS A 114 -4.93 -7.74 1.13
C CYS A 114 -5.72 -7.35 2.37
N ARG A 115 -5.98 -8.32 3.25
CA ARG A 115 -6.63 -8.09 4.55
C ARG A 115 -5.58 -7.93 5.65
N PHE A 116 -5.63 -6.81 6.36
CA PHE A 116 -4.69 -6.51 7.44
C PHE A 116 -5.41 -6.45 8.78
N LEU A 117 -4.85 -7.15 9.78
CA LEU A 117 -5.35 -7.14 11.15
C LEU A 117 -4.42 -6.32 12.05
N PRO A 118 -4.89 -5.20 12.61
CA PRO A 118 -4.08 -4.42 13.55
C PRO A 118 -3.85 -5.24 14.83
N LYS A 119 -2.61 -5.26 15.30
CA LYS A 119 -2.22 -5.94 16.55
C LYS A 119 -1.51 -4.96 17.47
N LYS A 120 -1.91 -4.95 18.75
CA LYS A 120 -1.13 -4.27 19.78
C LYS A 120 0.16 -5.05 20.03
N LEU A 121 1.29 -4.44 19.72
CA LEU A 121 2.59 -5.03 20.02
C LEU A 121 2.88 -4.91 21.53
N ARG A 122 3.41 -5.97 22.13
CA ARG A 122 4.00 -5.90 23.48
C ARG A 122 5.22 -4.98 23.42
N LEU A 123 5.43 -4.17 24.46
CA LEU A 123 6.49 -3.14 24.50
C LEU A 123 7.87 -3.67 24.09
N LYS A 124 8.27 -4.85 24.60
CA LYS A 124 9.52 -5.53 24.21
C LYS A 124 9.64 -5.73 22.69
N LYS A 125 8.58 -6.20 22.02
CA LYS A 125 8.57 -6.35 20.55
C LYS A 125 8.58 -5.01 19.83
N ALA A 126 7.89 -4.00 20.37
CA ALA A 126 7.87 -2.65 19.79
C ALA A 126 9.26 -2.00 19.82
N ILE A 127 9.98 -2.12 20.93
CA ILE A 127 11.37 -1.68 21.09
C ILE A 127 12.27 -2.40 20.08
N THR A 128 12.22 -3.74 20.03
CA THR A 128 13.03 -4.50 19.07
C THR A 128 12.77 -4.11 17.61
N LEU A 129 11.52 -3.77 17.25
CA LEU A 129 11.18 -3.28 15.91
C LEU A 129 11.70 -1.85 15.65
N ALA A 130 11.58 -0.95 16.62
CA ALA A 130 12.04 0.44 16.50
C ALA A 130 13.57 0.52 16.36
N PHE A 131 14.30 -0.33 17.07
CA PHE A 131 15.77 -0.37 17.04
C PHE A 131 16.35 -1.41 16.07
N LYS A 132 15.50 -2.07 15.25
CA LYS A 132 16.03 -2.98 14.22
C LYS A 132 16.72 -2.12 13.16
N PRO A 133 18.04 -2.30 12.92
CA PRO A 133 18.71 -1.53 11.89
C PRO A 133 17.99 -1.74 10.57
N ARG A 134 17.58 -0.64 9.92
CA ARG A 134 17.09 -0.70 8.55
C ARG A 134 18.25 -1.26 7.73
N LYS A 135 18.09 -2.46 7.18
CA LYS A 135 19.10 -3.02 6.27
C LYS A 135 19.23 -2.03 5.11
N SER A 136 20.34 -1.30 5.07
CA SER A 136 20.75 -0.56 3.89
C SER A 136 20.94 -1.58 2.77
N LYS A 137 20.29 -1.32 1.64
CA LYS A 137 20.59 -1.94 0.35
C LYS A 137 20.75 -0.83 -0.65
#